data_AF-A0A3G8GM13-F1
#
_entry.id   AF-A0A3G8GM13-F1
#
_cell.length_a   1.000
_cell.length_b   1.000
_cell.length_c   1.000
_cell.angle_alpha   90.00
_cell.angle_beta   90.00
_cell.angle_gamma   90.00
#
_symmetry.space_group_name_H-M   'P 1'
#
loop_
_entity.id
_entity.type
_entity.pdbx_description
1 polymer ?
#
loop_
_entity_poly.entity_id
_entity_poly.type
_entity_poly.pdbx_seq_one_letter_code
_entity_poly.pdbx_strand_id
1 'polypeptide(L)'
;MEKELKADAYRDLSDAQPLLSLAARVDVAHTAVLVIDMQNDFCAPGGYVERVIGKDTAACCAIVPPLQALIDAAREHGIPVFWLRACYRPDLLPASMRTKLAEQGITDVCCDRDTWGYDWYGVQPLSGEPVLEKNSYDGFVGTTLEHELRARGIRTLVFAGVQTNICVEATLRHANALGFHCVVPEDCVASHTQPAHEATLNNVRFLLGDVTRLDTLASHWRASPPRVYLNYTQEELDRAYDQRAWADNRDAMLAWYAQASASAREQYPHHRHVPYGPGPHETLDIFPAQRQGAPIHVHVHGGGWRNLSKDDESFLARTLVPAGGVLVVLDFSLIPEVRLPDMIAQTRRALAWVHAKASRFGGDPGRIHLSGHSSGAHMAAVLATTDWESLHLPADLIKSALLISGMYDLHPVMLSARSGYVELQPDEIERYSPIRHLSRLRCPAVVAIGDRESPEFQRQARDFVRAAQEQDRQVELMLLPATNHYEIVTRLNDPGSALSQAALRLMGLPG
;
A
#
# COMPACT_ATOMS: atom_id res chain seq x y z
N MET A 1 -8.21 3.79 -40.57
CA MET A 1 -6.82 3.36 -40.82
C MET A 1 -5.75 4.35 -40.35
N GLU A 2 -5.45 5.48 -41.02
CA GLU A 2 -4.34 6.38 -40.58
C GLU A 2 -4.56 7.12 -39.24
N LYS A 3 -5.82 7.38 -38.86
CA LYS A 3 -6.16 7.95 -37.53
C LYS A 3 -6.15 6.90 -36.41
N GLU A 4 -6.44 5.63 -36.72
CA GLU A 4 -6.38 4.52 -35.75
C GLU A 4 -4.93 4.12 -35.47
N LEU A 5 -4.10 4.04 -36.50
CA LEU A 5 -2.66 3.74 -36.39
C LEU A 5 -1.86 4.77 -35.56
N LYS A 6 -2.35 6.01 -35.46
CA LYS A 6 -1.72 7.06 -34.63
C LYS A 6 -2.18 7.07 -33.17
N ALA A 7 -3.35 6.50 -32.87
CA ALA A 7 -3.82 6.35 -31.49
C ALA A 7 -3.03 5.26 -30.74
N ASP A 8 -2.53 4.25 -31.46
CA ASP A 8 -1.71 3.17 -30.89
C ASP A 8 -0.30 3.63 -30.47
N ALA A 9 0.26 4.68 -31.08
CA ALA A 9 1.58 5.21 -30.72
C ALA A 9 1.66 5.81 -29.30
N TYR A 10 0.52 6.11 -28.68
CA TYR A 10 0.43 6.63 -27.31
C TYR A 10 -0.07 5.58 -26.29
N ARG A 11 -0.41 4.37 -26.74
CA ARG A 11 -0.86 3.28 -25.85
C ARG A 11 0.30 2.53 -25.19
N ASP A 12 1.50 2.63 -25.76
CA ASP A 12 2.61 1.71 -25.46
C ASP A 12 3.81 2.37 -24.74
N LEU A 13 3.56 3.38 -23.89
CA LEU A 13 4.61 4.09 -23.15
C LEU A 13 4.22 4.38 -21.69
N SER A 14 3.78 3.36 -20.93
CA SER A 14 4.01 3.17 -19.48
C SER A 14 3.27 1.92 -18.98
N ASP A 15 3.73 1.30 -17.90
CA ASP A 15 3.06 0.18 -17.20
C ASP A 15 1.68 0.55 -16.58
N ALA A 16 1.18 1.78 -16.79
CA ALA A 16 -0.14 2.23 -16.34
C ALA A 16 -1.11 2.37 -17.51
N GLN A 17 -2.31 1.79 -17.39
CA GLN A 17 -3.37 1.96 -18.38
C GLN A 17 -3.68 3.46 -18.58
N PRO A 18 -3.81 3.94 -19.84
CA PRO A 18 -4.08 5.34 -20.12
C PRO A 18 -5.47 5.74 -19.58
N LEU A 19 -5.55 6.88 -18.87
CA LEU A 19 -6.82 7.43 -18.37
C LEU A 19 -7.55 8.18 -19.48
N LEU A 20 -8.30 7.44 -20.30
CA LEU A 20 -8.89 7.95 -21.54
C LEU A 20 -10.15 8.82 -21.35
N SER A 21 -10.95 8.56 -20.31
CA SER A 21 -12.15 9.35 -20.00
C SER A 21 -11.91 10.39 -18.91
N LEU A 22 -12.73 11.46 -18.90
CA LEU A 22 -12.72 12.43 -17.80
C LEU A 22 -12.96 11.74 -16.45
N ALA A 23 -13.95 10.84 -16.39
CA ALA A 23 -14.26 10.06 -15.19
C ALA A 23 -13.03 9.29 -14.63
N ALA A 24 -12.26 8.64 -15.50
CA ALA A 24 -11.05 7.92 -15.08
C ALA A 24 -9.94 8.88 -14.63
N ARG A 25 -9.81 10.04 -15.29
CA ARG A 25 -8.85 11.08 -14.90
C ARG A 25 -9.19 11.69 -13.54
N VAL A 26 -10.46 11.94 -13.25
CA VAL A 26 -10.87 12.62 -12.01
C VAL A 26 -11.29 11.67 -10.89
N ASP A 27 -10.90 10.40 -10.96
CA ASP A 27 -11.20 9.44 -9.90
C ASP A 27 -10.64 9.92 -8.55
N VAL A 28 -11.48 9.80 -7.51
CA VAL A 28 -11.22 10.28 -6.15
C VAL A 28 -9.93 9.74 -5.55
N ALA A 29 -9.46 8.55 -5.96
CA ALA A 29 -8.29 7.88 -5.40
C ALA A 29 -6.95 8.53 -5.74
N HIS A 30 -6.89 9.37 -6.78
CA HIS A 30 -5.64 9.97 -7.25
C HIS A 30 -5.81 11.42 -7.70
N THR A 31 -6.90 12.07 -7.31
CA THR A 31 -7.20 13.47 -7.59
C THR A 31 -6.88 14.34 -6.37
N ALA A 32 -6.40 15.56 -6.59
CA ALA A 32 -6.32 16.62 -5.58
C ALA A 32 -6.88 17.94 -6.14
N VAL A 33 -7.44 18.79 -5.26
CA VAL A 33 -7.88 20.15 -5.62
C VAL A 33 -6.82 21.15 -5.17
N LEU A 34 -6.44 22.08 -6.05
CA LEU A 34 -5.59 23.22 -5.74
C LEU A 34 -6.43 24.49 -5.77
N VAL A 35 -6.55 25.15 -4.61
CA VAL A 35 -7.17 26.48 -4.48
C VAL A 35 -6.06 27.53 -4.47
N ILE A 36 -6.06 28.38 -5.49
CA ILE A 36 -4.94 29.28 -5.77
C ILE A 36 -5.33 30.74 -5.51
N ASP A 37 -4.59 31.36 -4.58
CA ASP A 37 -4.53 32.81 -4.38
C ASP A 37 -5.89 33.49 -4.09
N MET A 38 -6.83 32.80 -3.44
CA MET A 38 -8.10 33.39 -2.99
C MET A 38 -7.90 34.35 -1.81
N GLN A 39 -7.15 35.44 -2.02
CA GLN A 39 -6.77 36.42 -1.01
C GLN A 39 -7.44 37.78 -1.27
N ASN A 40 -7.61 38.58 -0.22
CA ASN A 40 -8.27 39.88 -0.30
C ASN A 40 -7.63 40.79 -1.35
N ASP A 41 -6.31 40.79 -1.48
CA ASP A 41 -5.63 41.65 -2.45
C ASP A 41 -5.95 41.36 -3.92
N PHE A 42 -6.34 40.12 -4.23
CA PHE A 42 -6.76 39.75 -5.58
C PHE A 42 -8.26 39.86 -5.80
N CYS A 43 -9.06 39.64 -4.76
CA CYS A 43 -10.50 39.42 -4.90
C CYS A 43 -11.35 40.54 -4.31
N ALA A 44 -11.00 41.07 -3.15
CA ALA A 44 -11.88 41.95 -2.39
C ALA A 44 -11.94 43.36 -3.00
N PRO A 45 -13.10 44.03 -2.94
CA PRO A 45 -13.16 45.46 -3.15
C PRO A 45 -12.22 46.18 -2.17
N GLY A 46 -11.40 47.11 -2.66
CA GLY A 46 -10.34 47.77 -1.90
C GLY A 46 -9.06 46.94 -1.75
N GLY A 47 -8.96 45.76 -2.36
CA GLY A 47 -7.72 44.99 -2.44
C GLY A 47 -6.67 45.65 -3.35
N TYR A 48 -5.43 45.14 -3.32
CA TYR A 48 -4.32 45.59 -4.17
C TYR A 48 -4.69 45.71 -5.66
N VAL A 49 -5.39 44.73 -6.24
CA VAL A 49 -5.72 44.75 -7.67
C VAL A 49 -6.62 45.93 -8.04
N GLU A 50 -7.62 46.24 -7.21
CA GLU A 50 -8.48 47.40 -7.47
C GLU A 50 -7.73 48.72 -7.19
N ARG A 51 -7.05 48.83 -6.04
CA ARG A 51 -6.43 50.09 -5.60
C ARG A 51 -5.17 50.47 -6.37
N VAL A 52 -4.31 49.51 -6.68
CA VAL A 52 -2.97 49.75 -7.27
C VAL A 52 -2.98 49.49 -8.77
N ILE A 53 -3.61 48.39 -9.21
CA ILE A 53 -3.63 48.01 -10.63
C ILE A 53 -4.82 48.64 -11.38
N GLY A 54 -5.89 49.03 -10.67
CA GLY A 54 -7.06 49.67 -11.27
C GLY A 54 -7.95 48.73 -12.07
N LYS A 55 -8.03 47.44 -11.69
CA LYS A 55 -8.86 46.44 -12.37
C LYS A 55 -10.06 46.02 -11.53
N ASP A 56 -11.16 45.70 -12.22
CA ASP A 56 -12.38 45.18 -11.61
C ASP A 56 -12.18 43.76 -11.05
N THR A 57 -12.64 43.54 -9.82
CA THR A 57 -12.56 42.27 -9.10
C THR A 57 -13.87 41.50 -9.07
N ALA A 58 -14.96 42.01 -9.64
CA ALA A 58 -16.29 41.39 -9.59
C ALA A 58 -16.30 39.93 -10.07
N ALA A 59 -15.57 39.61 -11.13
CA ALA A 59 -15.46 38.23 -11.62
C ALA A 59 -14.77 37.30 -10.60
N CYS A 60 -13.75 37.79 -9.89
CA CYS A 60 -13.07 37.04 -8.83
C CYS A 60 -13.97 36.85 -7.60
N CYS A 61 -14.83 37.82 -7.29
CA CYS A 61 -15.86 37.67 -6.26
C CYS A 61 -16.91 36.63 -6.64
N ALA A 62 -17.32 36.61 -7.91
CA ALA A 62 -18.43 35.78 -8.38
C ALA A 62 -18.16 34.27 -8.31
N ILE A 63 -16.89 33.85 -8.32
CA ILE A 63 -16.52 32.43 -8.22
C ILE A 63 -16.55 31.88 -6.80
N VAL A 64 -16.74 32.69 -5.76
CA VAL A 64 -16.72 32.22 -4.36
C VAL A 64 -17.76 31.11 -4.10
N PRO A 65 -19.05 31.25 -4.47
CA PRO A 65 -20.02 30.17 -4.26
C PRO A 65 -19.70 28.85 -4.97
N PRO A 66 -19.42 28.80 -6.29
CA PRO A 66 -19.05 27.55 -6.94
C PRO A 66 -17.72 26.99 -6.43
N LEU A 67 -16.75 27.84 -6.08
CA LEU A 67 -15.50 27.38 -5.47
C LEU A 67 -15.72 26.72 -4.12
N GLN A 68 -16.57 27.30 -3.26
CA GLN A 68 -16.93 26.66 -1.98
C GLN A 68 -17.58 25.30 -2.21
N ALA A 69 -18.49 25.19 -3.18
CA ALA A 69 -19.13 23.92 -3.54
C ALA A 69 -18.14 22.88 -4.10
N LEU A 70 -17.12 23.29 -4.87
CA LEU A 70 -16.02 22.40 -5.29
C LEU A 70 -15.25 21.84 -4.11
N ILE A 71 -14.90 22.71 -3.16
CA ILE A 71 -14.14 22.36 -1.96
C ILE A 71 -14.95 21.40 -1.09
N ASP A 72 -16.24 21.66 -0.89
CA ASP A 72 -17.11 20.80 -0.10
C ASP A 72 -17.30 19.43 -0.76
N ALA A 73 -17.50 19.38 -2.08
CA ALA A 73 -17.58 18.13 -2.81
C ALA A 73 -16.29 17.31 -2.73
N ALA A 74 -15.13 17.97 -2.80
CA ALA A 74 -13.83 17.31 -2.64
C ALA A 74 -13.69 16.70 -1.23
N ARG A 75 -14.02 17.47 -0.19
CA ARG A 75 -13.97 17.02 1.21
C ARG A 75 -14.92 15.85 1.48
N GLU A 76 -16.15 15.91 0.96
CA GLU A 76 -17.14 14.84 1.09
C GLU A 76 -16.62 13.49 0.54
N HIS A 77 -15.81 13.54 -0.53
CA HIS A 77 -15.29 12.35 -1.19
C HIS A 77 -13.83 12.02 -0.81
N GLY A 78 -13.30 12.68 0.23
CA GLY A 78 -11.94 12.43 0.73
C GLY A 78 -10.83 12.90 -0.21
N ILE A 79 -11.14 13.75 -1.21
CA ILE A 79 -10.14 14.35 -2.10
C ILE A 79 -9.38 15.44 -1.32
N PRO A 80 -8.04 15.38 -1.25
CA PRO A 80 -7.27 16.39 -0.54
C PRO A 80 -7.33 17.76 -1.23
N VAL A 81 -7.50 18.80 -0.43
CA VAL A 81 -7.51 20.21 -0.87
C VAL A 81 -6.20 20.88 -0.44
N PHE A 82 -5.44 21.36 -1.42
CA PHE A 82 -4.20 22.11 -1.25
C PHE A 82 -4.47 23.60 -1.48
N TRP A 83 -3.85 24.43 -0.65
CA TRP A 83 -4.04 25.87 -0.68
C TRP A 83 -2.74 26.56 -1.03
N LEU A 84 -2.73 27.30 -2.13
CA LEU A 84 -1.62 28.16 -2.49
C LEU A 84 -1.93 29.59 -2.08
N ARG A 85 -0.96 30.21 -1.41
CA ARG A 85 -1.04 31.60 -0.95
C ARG A 85 0.14 32.39 -1.48
N ALA A 86 -0.13 33.53 -2.12
CA ALA A 86 0.91 34.44 -2.55
C ALA A 86 1.45 35.28 -1.39
N CYS A 87 2.76 35.53 -1.42
CA CYS A 87 3.43 36.57 -0.66
C CYS A 87 4.46 37.25 -1.57
N TYR A 88 4.17 38.47 -2.01
CA TYR A 88 4.98 39.19 -3.01
C TYR A 88 5.81 40.31 -2.39
N ARG A 89 6.33 40.06 -1.18
CA ARG A 89 7.35 40.92 -0.59
C ARG A 89 8.58 41.04 -1.50
N PRO A 90 9.12 42.26 -1.73
CA PRO A 90 10.19 42.48 -2.70
C PRO A 90 11.43 41.60 -2.52
N ASP A 91 11.81 41.30 -1.27
CA ASP A 91 12.98 40.47 -0.96
C ASP A 91 12.78 38.98 -1.28
N LEU A 92 11.53 38.52 -1.40
CA LEU A 92 11.18 37.13 -1.73
C LEU A 92 10.92 36.92 -3.23
N LEU A 93 10.65 38.00 -3.97
CA LEU A 93 10.30 37.91 -5.39
C LEU A 93 11.47 37.43 -6.28
N PRO A 94 11.19 36.73 -7.39
CA PRO A 94 12.15 36.53 -8.47
C PRO A 94 12.62 37.87 -9.06
N ALA A 95 13.88 37.92 -9.49
CA ALA A 95 14.48 39.13 -10.07
C ALA A 95 13.68 39.66 -11.28
N SER A 96 13.17 38.78 -12.13
CA SER A 96 12.36 39.15 -13.30
C SER A 96 11.05 39.85 -12.91
N MET A 97 10.38 39.40 -11.85
CA MET A 97 9.17 40.04 -11.35
C MET A 97 9.47 41.41 -10.77
N ARG A 98 10.53 41.54 -9.95
CA ARG A 98 10.97 42.84 -9.42
C ARG A 98 11.23 43.85 -10.53
N THR A 99 11.96 43.45 -11.58
CA THR A 99 12.25 44.33 -12.71
C THR A 99 10.98 44.85 -13.37
N LYS A 100 9.98 44.00 -13.59
CA LYS A 100 8.71 44.41 -14.19
C LYS A 100 7.88 45.35 -13.32
N LEU A 101 7.84 45.13 -12.01
CA LEU A 101 7.16 46.05 -11.09
C LEU A 101 7.85 47.42 -11.07
N ALA A 102 9.19 47.45 -11.05
CA ALA A 102 9.97 48.68 -11.11
C ALA A 102 9.77 49.44 -12.43
N GLU A 103 9.74 48.75 -13.57
CA GLU A 103 9.43 49.35 -14.88
C GLU A 103 8.05 50.02 -14.90
N GLN A 104 7.09 49.48 -14.16
CA GLN A 104 5.72 50.00 -14.05
C GLN A 104 5.56 51.05 -12.94
N GLY A 105 6.63 51.37 -12.19
CA GLY A 105 6.58 52.31 -11.08
C GLY A 105 5.75 51.82 -9.89
N ILE A 106 5.50 50.51 -9.79
CA ILE A 106 4.71 49.91 -8.72
C ILE A 106 5.61 49.70 -7.49
N THR A 107 5.24 50.33 -6.37
CA THR A 107 5.98 50.24 -5.10
C THR A 107 5.19 49.56 -3.98
N ASP A 108 3.86 49.49 -4.09
CA ASP A 108 3.00 48.80 -3.14
C ASP A 108 3.27 47.30 -3.11
N VAL A 109 3.15 46.70 -1.92
CA VAL A 109 3.36 45.26 -1.73
C VAL A 109 2.02 44.55 -1.77
N CYS A 110 1.92 43.53 -2.62
CA CYS A 110 0.75 42.66 -2.73
C CYS A 110 0.91 41.44 -1.80
N CYS A 111 -0.14 41.13 -1.05
CA CYS A 111 -0.23 40.01 -0.12
C CYS A 111 0.91 40.00 0.91
N ASP A 112 1.15 41.12 1.60
CA ASP A 112 2.13 41.16 2.69
C ASP A 112 1.53 40.57 3.97
N ARG A 113 2.29 39.69 4.65
CA ARG A 113 1.81 38.81 5.74
C ARG A 113 1.09 39.55 6.87
N ASP A 114 1.49 40.79 7.11
CA ASP A 114 0.98 41.62 8.21
C ASP A 114 -0.15 42.56 7.76
N THR A 115 -0.77 42.28 6.61
CA THR A 115 -1.83 43.12 6.02
C THR A 115 -3.10 42.32 5.77
N TRP A 116 -4.24 43.02 5.78
CA TRP A 116 -5.54 42.47 5.39
C TRP A 116 -5.51 41.83 3.99
N GLY A 117 -4.67 42.36 3.09
CA GLY A 117 -4.50 41.84 1.74
C GLY A 117 -4.03 40.39 1.66
N TYR A 118 -3.29 39.92 2.67
CA TYR A 118 -2.77 38.55 2.74
C TYR A 118 -3.80 37.53 3.21
N ASP A 119 -4.84 37.96 3.93
CA ASP A 119 -5.90 37.08 4.43
C ASP A 119 -6.74 36.51 3.28
N TRP A 120 -7.37 35.36 3.55
CA TRP A 120 -8.24 34.69 2.60
C TRP A 120 -9.53 35.47 2.32
N TYR A 121 -10.07 35.31 1.12
CA TYR A 121 -11.31 35.92 0.66
C TYR A 121 -12.35 34.86 0.34
N GLY A 122 -13.48 34.89 1.05
CA GLY A 122 -14.69 34.11 0.78
C GLY A 122 -14.61 32.60 1.09
N VAL A 123 -13.46 31.98 0.90
CA VAL A 123 -13.17 30.56 1.19
C VAL A 123 -11.89 30.43 2.02
N GLN A 124 -11.77 29.38 2.84
CA GLN A 124 -10.60 29.19 3.71
C GLN A 124 -10.28 27.71 3.96
N PRO A 125 -8.99 27.38 4.25
CA PRO A 125 -8.56 26.03 4.60
C PRO A 125 -9.15 25.56 5.93
N LEU A 126 -9.42 24.26 6.02
CA LEU A 126 -9.67 23.60 7.30
C LEU A 126 -8.35 23.24 8.00
N SER A 127 -8.43 23.02 9.32
CA SER A 127 -7.31 22.49 10.09
C SER A 127 -6.82 21.16 9.50
N GLY A 128 -5.53 21.10 9.17
CA GLY A 128 -4.89 19.91 8.58
C GLY A 128 -4.82 19.90 7.06
N GLU A 129 -5.49 20.83 6.36
CA GLU A 129 -5.30 21.00 4.92
C GLU A 129 -3.95 21.68 4.62
N PRO A 130 -3.16 21.20 3.64
CA PRO A 130 -1.87 21.81 3.31
C PRO A 130 -2.03 23.24 2.81
N VAL A 131 -1.31 24.17 3.44
CA VAL A 131 -1.21 25.57 3.01
C VAL A 131 0.24 25.87 2.67
N LEU A 132 0.49 26.21 1.40
CA LEU A 132 1.81 26.47 0.86
C LEU A 132 1.89 27.94 0.45
N GLU A 133 2.82 28.66 1.06
CA GLU A 133 3.13 30.02 0.62
C GLU A 133 4.07 29.96 -0.59
N LYS A 134 3.78 30.77 -1.62
CA LYS A 134 4.60 30.94 -2.81
C LYS A 134 4.98 32.41 -3.01
N ASN A 135 6.18 32.61 -3.54
CA ASN A 135 6.72 33.94 -3.84
C ASN A 135 6.89 34.18 -5.34
N SER A 136 6.35 33.28 -6.17
CA SER A 136 6.27 33.38 -7.62
C SER A 136 4.82 33.15 -8.09
N TYR A 137 4.56 33.31 -9.39
CA TYR A 137 3.25 32.95 -9.95
C TYR A 137 3.01 31.43 -9.95
N ASP A 138 4.07 30.63 -10.03
CA ASP A 138 4.01 29.17 -10.08
C ASP A 138 4.02 28.57 -8.67
N GLY A 139 3.03 27.73 -8.39
CA GLY A 139 2.86 27.03 -7.11
C GLY A 139 3.89 25.97 -6.78
N PHE A 140 4.63 25.45 -7.75
CA PHE A 140 5.67 24.45 -7.52
C PHE A 140 7.04 25.07 -7.21
N VAL A 141 7.28 26.29 -7.70
CA VAL A 141 8.59 26.94 -7.54
C VAL A 141 8.77 27.40 -6.10
N GLY A 142 9.72 26.79 -5.40
CA GLY A 142 10.07 27.13 -4.02
C GLY A 142 9.12 26.57 -2.96
N THR A 143 8.30 25.56 -3.30
CA THR A 143 7.36 24.92 -2.36
C THR A 143 7.56 23.41 -2.29
N THR A 144 6.92 22.74 -1.32
CA THR A 144 6.90 21.27 -1.16
C THR A 144 5.79 20.60 -1.97
N LEU A 145 5.07 21.34 -2.83
CA LEU A 145 3.85 20.88 -3.48
C LEU A 145 4.02 19.55 -4.23
N GLU A 146 5.04 19.43 -5.09
CA GLU A 146 5.27 18.20 -5.86
C GLU A 146 5.52 16.99 -4.95
N HIS A 147 6.36 17.18 -3.93
CA HIS A 147 6.71 16.11 -3.00
C HIS A 147 5.47 15.59 -2.27
N GLU A 148 4.63 16.49 -1.77
CA GLU A 148 3.41 16.12 -1.04
C GLU A 148 2.37 15.45 -1.95
N LEU A 149 2.22 15.92 -3.19
CA LEU A 149 1.33 15.30 -4.17
C LEU A 149 1.79 13.88 -4.52
N ARG A 150 3.10 13.68 -4.78
CA ARG A 150 3.67 12.37 -5.13
C ARG A 150 3.62 11.39 -3.95
N ALA A 151 3.91 11.85 -2.74
CA ALA A 151 3.82 11.03 -1.52
C ALA A 151 2.40 10.48 -1.30
N ARG A 152 1.37 11.19 -1.80
CA ARG A 152 -0.04 10.80 -1.73
C ARG A 152 -0.52 10.03 -2.97
N GLY A 153 0.36 9.73 -3.93
CA GLY A 153 -0.01 9.01 -5.16
C GLY A 153 -0.94 9.80 -6.09
N ILE A 154 -0.96 11.13 -5.98
CA ILE A 154 -1.80 11.99 -6.83
C ILE A 154 -1.28 11.96 -8.27
N ARG A 155 -2.20 11.85 -9.22
CA ARG A 155 -1.93 11.90 -10.67
C ARG A 155 -2.75 12.97 -11.38
N THR A 156 -3.82 13.46 -10.76
CA THR A 156 -4.70 14.49 -11.33
C THR A 156 -4.84 15.69 -10.40
N LEU A 157 -4.69 16.89 -10.95
CA LEU A 157 -4.87 18.15 -10.24
C LEU A 157 -6.04 18.93 -10.84
N VAL A 158 -6.97 19.32 -9.96
CA VAL A 158 -8.10 20.20 -10.26
C VAL A 158 -7.72 21.62 -9.83
N PHE A 159 -7.61 22.54 -10.77
CA PHE A 159 -7.14 23.90 -10.53
C PHE A 159 -8.31 24.87 -10.38
N ALA A 160 -8.35 25.58 -9.25
CA ALA A 160 -9.39 26.54 -8.93
C ALA A 160 -8.80 27.81 -8.26
N GLY A 161 -9.55 28.91 -8.27
CA GLY A 161 -9.12 30.18 -7.70
C GLY A 161 -8.87 31.28 -8.74
N VAL A 162 -8.05 32.27 -8.41
CA VAL A 162 -7.98 33.52 -9.18
C VAL A 162 -6.69 33.70 -9.95
N GLN A 163 -6.77 34.59 -10.93
CA GLN A 163 -5.81 34.78 -12.00
C GLN A 163 -5.66 33.53 -12.88
N THR A 164 -6.75 33.16 -13.56
CA THR A 164 -6.78 32.06 -14.54
C THR A 164 -5.55 32.07 -15.44
N ASN A 165 -5.17 33.24 -15.96
CA ASN A 165 -4.09 33.41 -16.93
C ASN A 165 -2.70 33.70 -16.34
N ILE A 166 -2.55 33.78 -15.01
CA ILE A 166 -1.26 34.01 -14.35
C ILE A 166 -0.96 32.85 -13.41
N CYS A 167 -1.43 32.90 -12.16
CA CYS A 167 -1.03 31.94 -11.14
C CYS A 167 -1.61 30.54 -11.39
N VAL A 168 -2.88 30.49 -11.81
CA VAL A 168 -3.54 29.22 -12.16
C VAL A 168 -2.84 28.59 -13.36
N GLU A 169 -2.68 29.32 -14.47
CA GLU A 169 -2.04 28.79 -15.69
C GLU A 169 -0.55 28.45 -15.49
N ALA A 170 0.22 29.27 -14.77
CA ALA A 170 1.63 28.99 -14.52
C ALA A 170 1.81 27.67 -13.76
N THR A 171 1.05 27.49 -12.69
CA THR A 171 1.06 26.26 -11.89
C THR A 171 0.57 25.06 -12.72
N LEU A 172 -0.49 25.24 -13.50
CA LEU A 172 -1.05 24.19 -14.37
C LEU A 172 -0.05 23.71 -15.42
N ARG A 173 0.63 24.64 -16.10
CA ARG A 173 1.62 24.30 -17.13
C ARG A 173 2.80 23.51 -16.55
N HIS A 174 3.26 23.88 -15.35
CA HIS A 174 4.30 23.14 -14.67
C HIS A 174 3.81 21.74 -14.26
N ALA A 175 2.60 21.62 -13.70
CA ALA A 175 2.02 20.32 -13.37
C ALA A 175 1.88 19.40 -14.60
N ASN A 176 1.42 19.94 -15.73
CA ASN A 176 1.37 19.21 -17.00
C ASN A 176 2.77 18.70 -17.40
N ALA A 177 3.80 19.55 -17.30
CA ALA A 177 5.19 19.17 -17.60
C ALA A 177 5.75 18.08 -16.63
N LEU A 178 5.26 18.05 -15.39
CA LEU A 178 5.59 17.01 -14.40
C LEU A 178 4.81 15.70 -14.60
N GLY A 179 3.89 15.66 -15.57
CA GLY A 179 3.08 14.49 -15.92
C GLY A 179 1.73 14.38 -15.20
N PHE A 180 1.27 15.42 -14.49
CA PHE A 180 -0.06 15.42 -13.89
C PHE A 180 -1.14 15.67 -14.96
N HIS A 181 -2.26 14.96 -14.86
CA HIS A 181 -3.48 15.33 -15.57
C HIS A 181 -4.03 16.62 -14.97
N CYS A 182 -4.35 17.60 -15.82
CA CYS A 182 -4.82 18.90 -15.39
C CYS A 182 -6.30 19.08 -15.72
N VAL A 183 -7.10 19.52 -14.76
CA VAL A 183 -8.54 19.76 -14.94
C VAL A 183 -8.90 21.13 -14.39
N VAL A 184 -9.65 21.92 -15.16
CA VAL A 184 -10.10 23.26 -14.78
C VAL A 184 -11.62 23.33 -14.80
N PRO A 185 -12.30 23.38 -13.64
CA PRO A 185 -13.69 23.77 -13.56
C PRO A 185 -13.83 25.26 -13.89
N GLU A 186 -14.33 25.58 -15.08
CA GLU A 186 -14.34 26.96 -15.62
C GLU A 186 -15.18 27.93 -14.78
N ASP A 187 -16.16 27.42 -14.03
CA ASP A 187 -16.99 28.16 -13.08
C ASP A 187 -16.33 28.39 -11.72
N CYS A 188 -15.15 27.80 -11.47
CA CYS A 188 -14.38 27.95 -10.22
C CYS A 188 -13.04 28.69 -10.44
N VAL A 189 -12.82 29.28 -11.62
CA VAL A 189 -11.65 30.12 -11.90
C VAL A 189 -12.04 31.46 -12.47
N ALA A 190 -11.27 32.50 -12.14
CA ALA A 190 -11.51 33.85 -12.67
C ALA A 190 -10.22 34.61 -12.93
N SER A 191 -10.28 35.59 -13.82
CA SER A 191 -9.26 36.62 -14.00
C SER A 191 -9.93 37.99 -14.06
N HIS A 192 -9.16 39.04 -13.82
CA HIS A 192 -9.63 40.42 -13.91
C HIS A 192 -9.88 40.89 -15.35
N THR A 193 -9.57 40.08 -16.37
CA THR A 193 -9.95 40.36 -17.76
C THR A 193 -10.51 39.12 -18.45
N GLN A 194 -11.69 39.28 -19.06
CA GLN A 194 -12.37 38.20 -19.78
C GLN A 194 -11.53 37.63 -20.94
N PRO A 195 -10.87 38.45 -21.79
CA PRO A 195 -10.08 37.90 -22.90
C PRO A 195 -8.89 37.04 -22.46
N ALA A 196 -8.26 37.38 -21.33
CA ALA A 196 -7.13 36.60 -20.82
C ALA A 196 -7.61 35.28 -20.21
N HIS A 197 -8.71 35.31 -19.45
CA HIS A 197 -9.36 34.11 -18.93
C HIS A 197 -9.74 33.13 -20.05
N GLU A 198 -10.41 33.60 -21.10
CA GLU A 198 -10.81 32.77 -22.23
C GLU A 198 -9.63 32.20 -23.01
N ALA A 199 -8.57 32.99 -23.21
CA ALA A 199 -7.35 32.54 -23.88
C ALA A 199 -6.72 31.35 -23.15
N THR A 200 -6.63 31.42 -21.82
CA THR A 200 -6.13 30.31 -21.00
C THR A 200 -7.02 29.08 -21.12
N LEU A 201 -8.33 29.21 -20.94
CA LEU A 201 -9.25 28.06 -21.02
C LEU A 201 -9.17 27.36 -22.38
N ASN A 202 -9.04 28.13 -23.47
CA ASN A 202 -8.86 27.57 -24.82
C ASN A 202 -7.54 26.81 -24.95
N ASN A 203 -6.44 27.34 -24.41
CA ASN A 203 -5.15 26.63 -24.38
C ASN A 203 -5.23 25.33 -23.58
N VAL A 204 -5.92 25.35 -22.43
CA VAL A 204 -6.11 24.16 -21.60
C VAL A 204 -6.87 23.10 -22.38
N ARG A 205 -8.05 23.44 -22.92
CA ARG A 205 -8.87 22.51 -23.74
C ARG A 205 -8.10 21.91 -24.91
N PHE A 206 -7.20 22.67 -25.51
CA PHE A 206 -6.50 22.25 -26.72
C PHE A 206 -5.31 21.33 -26.43
N LEU A 207 -4.51 21.61 -25.39
CA LEU A 207 -3.21 20.95 -25.20
C LEU A 207 -2.84 20.55 -23.77
N LEU A 208 -3.39 21.21 -22.76
CA LEU A 208 -2.83 21.11 -21.40
C LEU A 208 -3.69 20.27 -20.45
N GLY A 209 -4.98 20.08 -20.75
CA GLY A 209 -5.88 19.35 -19.87
C GLY A 209 -7.34 19.44 -20.27
N ASP A 210 -8.22 19.12 -19.32
CA ASP A 210 -9.67 19.22 -19.49
C ASP A 210 -10.19 20.53 -18.91
N VAL A 211 -11.13 21.17 -19.60
CA VAL A 211 -11.98 22.23 -19.02
C VAL A 211 -13.39 21.68 -18.91
N THR A 212 -13.97 21.79 -17.72
CA THR A 212 -15.29 21.23 -17.40
C THR A 212 -16.08 22.20 -16.53
N ARG A 213 -17.30 21.82 -16.15
CA ARG A 213 -18.10 22.52 -15.13
C ARG A 213 -18.06 21.75 -13.81
N LEU A 214 -18.20 22.45 -12.69
CA LEU A 214 -18.27 21.85 -11.36
C LEU A 214 -19.28 20.70 -11.28
N ASP A 215 -20.50 20.89 -11.79
CA ASP A 215 -21.56 19.87 -11.68
C ASP A 215 -21.18 18.54 -12.33
N THR A 216 -20.54 18.61 -13.50
CA THR A 216 -20.03 17.44 -14.23
C THR A 216 -18.91 16.77 -13.44
N LEU A 217 -17.95 17.55 -12.95
CA LEU A 217 -16.84 17.04 -12.13
C LEU A 217 -17.35 16.34 -10.87
N ALA A 218 -18.22 17.00 -10.11
CA ALA A 218 -18.81 16.47 -8.89
C ALA A 218 -19.68 15.23 -9.16
N SER A 219 -20.31 15.12 -10.34
CA SER A 219 -21.06 13.92 -10.72
C SER A 219 -20.16 12.68 -10.83
N HIS A 220 -18.91 12.83 -11.30
CA HIS A 220 -17.96 11.73 -11.38
C HIS A 220 -17.47 11.30 -10.00
N TRP A 221 -17.28 12.26 -9.08
CA TRP A 221 -16.93 11.95 -7.69
C TRP A 221 -18.07 11.22 -6.97
N ARG A 222 -19.32 11.68 -7.11
CA ARG A 222 -20.50 11.01 -6.53
C ARG A 222 -20.72 9.60 -7.06
N ALA A 223 -20.37 9.35 -8.32
CA ALA A 223 -20.45 8.03 -8.92
C ALA A 223 -19.30 7.10 -8.51
N SER A 224 -18.26 7.63 -7.83
CA SER A 224 -17.12 6.82 -7.41
C SER A 224 -17.52 5.93 -6.23
N PRO A 225 -17.25 4.62 -6.30
CA PRO A 225 -17.54 3.71 -5.20
C PRO A 225 -16.77 4.11 -3.92
N PRO A 226 -17.38 3.93 -2.73
CA PRO A 226 -16.76 4.32 -1.47
C PRO A 226 -15.49 3.51 -1.23
N ARG A 227 -14.48 4.18 -0.64
CA ARG A 227 -13.24 3.52 -0.23
C ARG A 227 -13.43 2.94 1.17
N VAL A 228 -13.06 1.67 1.35
CA VAL A 228 -13.28 0.92 2.60
C VAL A 228 -11.99 0.68 3.38
N TYR A 229 -10.86 0.64 2.70
CA TYR A 229 -9.53 0.47 3.32
C TYR A 229 -8.47 1.08 2.41
N LEU A 230 -7.66 2.00 2.95
CA LEU A 230 -6.74 2.83 2.16
C LEU A 230 -7.51 3.49 0.99
N ASN A 231 -7.03 3.31 -0.24
CA ASN A 231 -7.68 3.77 -1.47
C ASN A 231 -8.46 2.66 -2.19
N TYR A 232 -8.70 1.52 -1.57
CA TYR A 232 -9.46 0.43 -2.17
C TYR A 232 -10.97 0.61 -2.00
N THR A 233 -11.72 0.37 -3.08
CA THR A 233 -13.13 -0.01 -2.99
C THR A 233 -13.26 -1.40 -2.34
N GLN A 234 -14.49 -1.79 -1.98
CA GLN A 234 -14.74 -3.16 -1.50
C GLN A 234 -14.31 -4.21 -2.52
N GLU A 235 -14.64 -4.03 -3.81
CA GLU A 235 -14.29 -4.97 -4.87
C GLU A 235 -12.77 -5.09 -5.06
N GLU A 236 -12.07 -3.96 -5.03
CA GLU A 236 -10.61 -3.94 -5.14
C GLU A 236 -9.94 -4.61 -3.94
N LEU A 237 -10.44 -4.36 -2.72
CA LEU A 237 -9.94 -5.00 -1.50
C LEU A 237 -10.16 -6.52 -1.54
N ASP A 238 -11.36 -6.95 -1.94
CA ASP A 238 -11.71 -8.36 -2.07
C ASP A 238 -10.81 -9.06 -3.09
N ARG A 239 -10.58 -8.42 -4.25
CA ARG A 239 -9.65 -8.90 -5.27
C ARG A 239 -8.21 -8.94 -4.76
N ALA A 240 -7.80 -7.96 -3.95
CA ALA A 240 -6.46 -7.92 -3.38
C ALA A 240 -6.21 -9.04 -2.35
N TYR A 241 -7.25 -9.55 -1.68
CA TYR A 241 -7.16 -10.72 -0.79
C TYR A 241 -7.47 -12.05 -1.47
N ASP A 242 -7.84 -12.05 -2.75
CA ASP A 242 -8.07 -13.25 -3.55
C ASP A 242 -6.88 -13.59 -4.46
N GLN A 243 -5.95 -14.41 -3.96
CA GLN A 243 -4.79 -14.88 -4.74
C GLN A 243 -5.14 -15.65 -6.01
N ARG A 244 -6.38 -16.16 -6.14
CA ARG A 244 -6.82 -16.84 -7.36
C ARG A 244 -6.90 -15.86 -8.54
N ALA A 245 -7.20 -14.59 -8.27
CA ALA A 245 -7.29 -13.54 -9.28
C ALA A 245 -5.92 -13.11 -9.86
N TRP A 246 -4.82 -13.62 -9.28
CA TRP A 246 -3.44 -13.25 -9.60
C TRP A 246 -2.58 -14.44 -10.05
N ALA A 247 -3.17 -15.64 -10.17
CA ALA A 247 -2.44 -16.86 -10.49
C ALA A 247 -3.31 -17.86 -11.27
N ASP A 248 -3.29 -17.76 -12.59
CA ASP A 248 -4.06 -18.63 -13.49
C ASP A 248 -3.62 -20.11 -13.43
N ASN A 249 -2.41 -20.38 -12.95
CA ASN A 249 -1.84 -21.74 -12.83
C ASN A 249 -2.11 -22.40 -11.48
N ARG A 250 -2.98 -21.84 -10.62
CA ARG A 250 -3.29 -22.36 -9.29
C ARG A 250 -3.51 -23.88 -9.27
N ASP A 251 -4.44 -24.37 -10.09
CA ASP A 251 -4.88 -25.76 -10.00
C ASP A 251 -3.76 -26.72 -10.41
N ALA A 252 -2.93 -26.32 -11.38
CA ALA A 252 -1.72 -27.04 -11.75
C ALA A 252 -0.70 -27.06 -10.61
N MET A 253 -0.53 -25.94 -9.89
CA MET A 253 0.35 -25.89 -8.72
C MET A 253 -0.15 -26.77 -7.57
N LEU A 254 -1.44 -26.74 -7.24
CA LEU A 254 -2.00 -27.60 -6.19
C LEU A 254 -1.87 -29.10 -6.54
N ALA A 255 -2.08 -29.47 -7.80
CA ALA A 255 -1.82 -30.84 -8.25
C ALA A 255 -0.33 -31.21 -8.13
N TRP A 256 0.57 -30.26 -8.45
CA TRP A 256 2.01 -30.44 -8.28
C TRP A 256 2.40 -30.61 -6.80
N TYR A 257 1.80 -29.85 -5.88
CA TYR A 257 2.05 -29.98 -4.42
C TYR A 257 1.82 -31.42 -3.97
N ALA A 258 0.62 -31.94 -4.26
CA ALA A 258 0.24 -33.30 -3.91
C ALA A 258 1.18 -34.35 -4.51
N GLN A 259 1.52 -34.21 -5.80
CA GLN A 259 2.40 -35.15 -6.50
C GLN A 259 3.84 -35.12 -5.95
N ALA A 260 4.42 -33.94 -5.80
CA ALA A 260 5.77 -33.76 -5.29
C ALA A 260 5.88 -34.25 -3.83
N SER A 261 4.86 -33.98 -3.02
CA SER A 261 4.80 -34.44 -1.64
C SER A 261 4.65 -35.95 -1.50
N ALA A 262 3.86 -36.60 -2.36
CA ALA A 262 3.81 -38.05 -2.44
C ALA A 262 5.18 -38.65 -2.82
N SER A 263 5.83 -38.08 -3.84
CA SER A 263 7.16 -38.52 -4.27
C SER A 263 8.21 -38.37 -3.17
N ALA A 264 8.19 -37.26 -2.41
CA ALA A 264 9.10 -37.07 -1.29
C ALA A 264 8.89 -38.12 -0.17
N ARG A 265 7.64 -38.49 0.13
CA ARG A 265 7.35 -39.56 1.10
C ARG A 265 7.82 -40.94 0.63
N GLU A 266 7.83 -41.20 -0.67
CA GLU A 266 8.41 -42.45 -1.22
C GLU A 266 9.94 -42.46 -1.13
N GLN A 267 10.58 -41.29 -1.29
CA GLN A 267 12.03 -41.16 -1.35
C GLN A 267 12.70 -41.10 0.03
N TYR A 268 12.06 -40.48 1.02
CA TYR A 268 12.66 -40.21 2.33
C TYR A 268 11.98 -40.99 3.47
N PRO A 269 12.75 -41.60 4.40
CA PRO A 269 12.19 -42.19 5.60
C PRO A 269 11.38 -41.18 6.39
N HIS A 270 10.22 -41.59 6.89
CA HIS A 270 9.32 -40.70 7.60
C HIS A 270 8.37 -41.45 8.55
N HIS A 271 7.79 -40.72 9.49
CA HIS A 271 6.72 -41.17 10.39
C HIS A 271 5.47 -40.35 10.10
N ARG A 272 4.36 -41.01 9.74
CA ARG A 272 3.10 -40.34 9.42
C ARG A 272 2.14 -40.29 10.60
N HIS A 273 1.30 -39.26 10.61
CA HIS A 273 0.15 -39.10 11.51
C HIS A 273 0.54 -39.23 12.99
N VAL A 274 1.70 -38.70 13.36
CA VAL A 274 2.16 -38.71 14.74
C VAL A 274 1.28 -37.73 15.53
N PRO A 275 0.53 -38.19 16.56
CA PRO A 275 -0.39 -37.33 17.28
C PRO A 275 0.37 -36.41 18.23
N TYR A 276 0.05 -35.12 18.19
CA TYR A 276 0.55 -34.12 19.15
C TYR A 276 -0.54 -33.64 20.12
N GLY A 277 -1.82 -33.91 19.83
CA GLY A 277 -2.95 -33.48 20.63
C GLY A 277 -4.19 -34.37 20.49
N PRO A 278 -5.30 -33.98 21.13
CA PRO A 278 -6.50 -34.83 21.21
C PRO A 278 -7.37 -34.84 19.94
N GLY A 279 -7.28 -33.80 19.10
CA GLY A 279 -8.07 -33.70 17.87
C GLY A 279 -7.61 -34.66 16.76
N PRO A 280 -8.51 -35.04 15.84
CA PRO A 280 -8.19 -35.96 14.73
C PRO A 280 -7.17 -35.39 13.74
N HIS A 281 -7.13 -34.06 13.61
CA HIS A 281 -6.18 -33.33 12.78
C HIS A 281 -4.99 -32.78 13.57
N GLU A 282 -4.91 -33.05 14.88
CA GLU A 282 -3.75 -32.69 15.70
C GLU A 282 -2.60 -33.70 15.51
N THR A 283 -2.15 -33.81 14.26
CA THR A 283 -1.11 -34.74 13.82
C THR A 283 0.00 -34.03 13.05
N LEU A 284 1.16 -34.67 12.96
CA LEU A 284 2.29 -34.20 12.17
C LEU A 284 2.98 -35.37 11.47
N ASP A 285 3.64 -35.07 10.35
CA ASP A 285 4.55 -36.00 9.68
C ASP A 285 6.00 -35.59 9.97
N ILE A 286 6.84 -36.56 10.32
CA ILE A 286 8.25 -36.32 10.69
C ILE A 286 9.16 -37.03 9.70
N PHE A 287 10.06 -36.29 9.09
CA PHE A 287 11.22 -36.80 8.37
C PHE A 287 12.44 -36.67 9.29
N PRO A 288 12.86 -37.77 9.96
CA PRO A 288 13.88 -37.71 10.98
C PRO A 288 15.27 -37.46 10.38
N ALA A 289 16.15 -36.86 11.17
CA ALA A 289 17.55 -36.74 10.81
C ALA A 289 18.28 -38.07 11.03
N GLN A 290 19.30 -38.33 10.22
CA GLN A 290 20.14 -39.53 10.37
C GLN A 290 21.03 -39.48 11.62
N ARG A 291 21.28 -38.27 12.17
CA ARG A 291 22.14 -38.04 13.33
C ARG A 291 21.36 -37.30 14.41
N GLN A 292 21.73 -37.55 15.67
CA GLN A 292 21.18 -36.84 16.82
C GLN A 292 21.67 -35.38 16.86
N GLY A 293 20.87 -34.50 17.47
CA GLY A 293 21.20 -33.08 17.63
C GLY A 293 21.00 -32.22 16.38
N ALA A 294 20.19 -32.69 15.43
CA ALA A 294 19.90 -31.97 14.19
C ALA A 294 18.95 -30.78 14.43
N PRO A 295 19.08 -29.67 13.67
CA PRO A 295 18.08 -28.61 13.69
C PRO A 295 16.74 -29.13 13.15
N ILE A 296 15.65 -28.65 13.75
CA ILE A 296 14.28 -29.06 13.41
C ILE A 296 13.62 -27.93 12.64
N HIS A 297 13.15 -28.22 11.44
CA HIS A 297 12.30 -27.33 10.65
C HIS A 297 10.84 -27.75 10.82
N VAL A 298 10.02 -26.92 11.44
CA VAL A 298 8.57 -27.11 11.53
C VAL A 298 7.89 -26.26 10.45
N HIS A 299 7.11 -26.88 9.59
CA HIS A 299 6.37 -26.20 8.53
C HIS A 299 4.86 -26.17 8.82
N VAL A 300 4.26 -24.99 8.64
CA VAL A 300 2.82 -24.74 8.78
C VAL A 300 2.23 -24.44 7.41
N HIS A 301 1.35 -25.32 6.92
CA HIS A 301 0.80 -25.23 5.56
C HIS A 301 -0.17 -24.05 5.37
N GLY A 302 -0.34 -23.65 4.10
CA GLY A 302 -1.28 -22.61 3.68
C GLY A 302 -2.73 -23.10 3.56
N GLY A 303 -3.47 -22.52 2.61
CA GLY A 303 -4.85 -22.94 2.29
C GLY A 303 -5.95 -21.99 2.76
N GLY A 304 -5.59 -20.80 3.25
CA GLY A 304 -6.55 -19.79 3.69
C GLY A 304 -7.36 -20.24 4.91
N TRP A 305 -6.72 -20.97 5.82
CA TRP A 305 -7.30 -21.56 7.04
C TRP A 305 -8.44 -22.57 6.83
N ARG A 306 -8.75 -22.93 5.59
CA ARG A 306 -9.92 -23.76 5.23
C ARG A 306 -9.62 -24.88 4.22
N ASN A 307 -8.38 -24.98 3.72
CA ASN A 307 -7.98 -25.98 2.73
C ASN A 307 -6.57 -26.51 3.02
N LEU A 308 -6.18 -27.51 2.23
CA LEU A 308 -4.89 -28.21 2.27
C LEU A 308 -4.67 -28.96 3.58
N SER A 309 -3.57 -29.70 3.64
CA SER A 309 -3.14 -30.44 4.83
C SER A 309 -1.62 -30.61 4.80
N LYS A 310 -1.06 -31.22 5.85
CA LYS A 310 0.35 -31.67 5.84
C LYS A 310 0.72 -32.59 4.66
N ASP A 311 -0.25 -33.26 4.04
CA ASP A 311 0.00 -34.20 2.95
C ASP A 311 0.40 -33.49 1.64
N ASP A 312 0.16 -32.18 1.55
CA ASP A 312 0.47 -31.35 0.38
C ASP A 312 1.89 -30.73 0.44
N GLU A 313 2.57 -30.77 1.59
CA GLU A 313 3.82 -30.01 1.83
C GLU A 313 5.03 -30.89 2.21
N SER A 314 4.97 -32.20 1.97
CA SER A 314 6.11 -33.09 2.20
C SER A 314 7.28 -32.89 1.22
N PHE A 315 7.07 -32.20 0.09
CA PHE A 315 8.13 -31.95 -0.90
C PHE A 315 9.33 -31.17 -0.32
N LEU A 316 9.14 -30.43 0.78
CA LEU A 316 10.22 -29.76 1.53
C LEU A 316 11.30 -30.74 2.01
N ALA A 317 10.99 -32.03 2.17
CA ALA A 317 11.94 -33.05 2.59
C ALA A 317 13.12 -33.17 1.62
N ARG A 318 12.90 -32.87 0.33
CA ARG A 318 13.92 -32.93 -0.73
C ARG A 318 15.10 -32.00 -0.49
N THR A 319 14.85 -30.88 0.19
CA THR A 319 15.89 -29.91 0.58
C THR A 319 16.43 -30.20 1.97
N LEU A 320 15.53 -30.40 2.94
CA LEU A 320 15.90 -30.38 4.35
C LEU A 320 16.55 -31.68 4.83
N VAL A 321 16.07 -32.84 4.37
CA VAL A 321 16.58 -34.14 4.82
C VAL A 321 18.02 -34.38 4.35
N PRO A 322 18.37 -34.17 3.06
CA PRO A 322 19.77 -34.31 2.61
C PRO A 322 20.74 -33.34 3.29
N ALA A 323 20.29 -32.13 3.64
CA ALA A 323 21.09 -31.15 4.36
C ALA A 323 21.34 -31.53 5.84
N GLY A 324 20.69 -32.57 6.34
CA GLY A 324 20.87 -33.08 7.70
C GLY A 324 19.91 -32.49 8.74
N GLY A 325 18.83 -31.84 8.31
CA GLY A 325 17.77 -31.35 9.19
C GLY A 325 16.69 -32.40 9.45
N VAL A 326 15.94 -32.20 10.53
CA VAL A 326 14.62 -32.83 10.72
C VAL A 326 13.58 -31.94 10.03
N LEU A 327 12.67 -32.51 9.26
CA LEU A 327 11.46 -31.81 8.82
C LEU A 327 10.25 -32.34 9.59
N VAL A 328 9.46 -31.43 10.15
CA VAL A 328 8.15 -31.68 10.74
C VAL A 328 7.10 -30.92 9.93
N VAL A 329 6.20 -31.63 9.26
CA VAL A 329 5.08 -31.03 8.54
C VAL A 329 3.83 -31.15 9.42
N LEU A 330 3.34 -30.02 9.88
CA LEU A 330 2.30 -29.93 10.90
C LEU A 330 0.92 -29.85 10.26
N ASP A 331 -0.06 -30.58 10.81
CA ASP A 331 -1.48 -30.47 10.46
C ASP A 331 -2.32 -29.90 11.62
N PHE A 332 -3.49 -29.36 11.31
CA PHE A 332 -4.43 -28.80 12.28
C PHE A 332 -5.85 -28.79 11.70
N SER A 333 -6.86 -28.67 12.57
CA SER A 333 -8.26 -28.54 12.14
C SER A 333 -8.48 -27.25 11.36
N LEU A 334 -9.46 -27.24 10.46
CA LEU A 334 -9.71 -26.12 9.55
C LEU A 334 -11.08 -25.46 9.80
N ILE A 335 -11.25 -24.23 9.31
CA ILE A 335 -12.55 -23.58 9.24
C ILE A 335 -13.44 -24.34 8.23
N PRO A 336 -14.72 -24.62 8.53
CA PRO A 336 -15.51 -24.11 9.67
C PRO A 336 -15.58 -25.04 10.88
N GLU A 337 -14.87 -26.17 10.90
CA GLU A 337 -14.92 -27.12 12.02
C GLU A 337 -14.40 -26.51 13.32
N VAL A 338 -13.42 -25.62 13.21
CA VAL A 338 -12.87 -24.83 14.31
C VAL A 338 -12.69 -23.37 13.89
N ARG A 339 -12.44 -22.47 14.86
CA ARG A 339 -12.11 -21.06 14.59
C ARG A 339 -10.59 -20.88 14.54
N LEU A 340 -10.12 -19.78 13.95
CA LEU A 340 -8.69 -19.43 13.92
C LEU A 340 -7.99 -19.46 15.31
N PRO A 341 -8.59 -18.97 16.42
CA PRO A 341 -8.02 -19.10 17.76
C PRO A 341 -7.70 -20.55 18.16
N ASP A 342 -8.57 -21.49 17.80
CA ASP A 342 -8.41 -22.92 18.10
C ASP A 342 -7.25 -23.50 17.30
N MET A 343 -7.12 -23.14 16.02
CA MET A 343 -6.02 -23.52 15.15
C MET A 343 -4.67 -23.02 15.72
N ILE A 344 -4.63 -21.77 16.19
CA ILE A 344 -3.44 -21.22 16.86
C ILE A 344 -3.14 -22.00 18.16
N ALA A 345 -4.16 -22.38 18.93
CA ALA A 345 -3.95 -23.20 20.13
C ALA A 345 -3.41 -24.60 19.81
N GLN A 346 -3.91 -25.24 18.74
CA GLN A 346 -3.43 -26.53 18.25
C GLN A 346 -1.96 -26.45 17.81
N THR A 347 -1.60 -25.47 16.99
CA THR A 347 -0.21 -25.29 16.52
C THR A 347 0.76 -24.93 17.66
N ARG A 348 0.31 -24.22 18.70
CA ARG A 348 1.10 -24.03 19.93
C ARG A 348 1.37 -25.35 20.67
N ARG A 349 0.35 -26.21 20.80
CA ARG A 349 0.52 -27.57 21.37
C ARG A 349 1.49 -28.41 20.54
N ALA A 350 1.43 -28.31 19.22
CA ALA A 350 2.36 -29.03 18.35
C ALA A 350 3.82 -28.62 18.58
N LEU A 351 4.13 -27.32 18.69
CA LEU A 351 5.50 -26.88 19.01
C LEU A 351 5.95 -27.31 20.41
N ALA A 352 5.05 -27.26 21.40
CA ALA A 352 5.34 -27.80 22.74
C ALA A 352 5.68 -29.30 22.68
N TRP A 353 4.93 -30.06 21.88
CA TRP A 353 5.17 -31.49 21.67
C TRP A 353 6.49 -31.75 20.94
N VAL A 354 6.79 -31.01 19.88
CA VAL A 354 8.05 -31.12 19.12
C VAL A 354 9.24 -30.86 20.03
N HIS A 355 9.19 -29.80 20.84
CA HIS A 355 10.22 -29.51 21.84
C HIS A 355 10.38 -30.66 22.85
N ALA A 356 9.28 -31.19 23.38
CA ALA A 356 9.33 -32.27 24.36
C ALA A 356 9.80 -33.63 23.78
N LYS A 357 9.67 -33.85 22.47
CA LYS A 357 9.93 -35.15 21.81
C LYS A 357 11.08 -35.12 20.81
N ALA A 358 11.73 -33.97 20.61
CA ALA A 358 12.82 -33.72 19.66
C ALA A 358 13.82 -34.89 19.49
N SER A 359 14.38 -35.37 20.59
CA SER A 359 15.40 -36.42 20.59
C SER A 359 14.91 -37.78 20.05
N ARG A 360 13.61 -38.05 20.06
CA ARG A 360 13.02 -39.29 19.53
C ARG A 360 13.15 -39.42 18.02
N PHE A 361 13.37 -38.32 17.32
CA PHE A 361 13.51 -38.26 15.87
C PHE A 361 14.81 -37.57 15.42
N GLY A 362 15.82 -37.54 16.31
CA GLY A 362 17.15 -37.01 16.02
C GLY A 362 17.30 -35.50 16.16
N GLY A 363 16.25 -34.78 16.54
CA GLY A 363 16.24 -33.33 16.66
C GLY A 363 16.80 -32.80 17.97
N ASP A 364 17.33 -31.59 17.94
CA ASP A 364 17.71 -30.79 19.12
C ASP A 364 16.55 -29.85 19.52
N PRO A 365 15.99 -29.97 20.74
CA PRO A 365 14.91 -29.09 21.19
C PRO A 365 15.34 -27.61 21.28
N GLY A 366 16.64 -27.33 21.38
CA GLY A 366 17.20 -25.98 21.35
C GLY A 366 17.41 -25.41 19.95
N ARG A 367 17.01 -26.11 18.88
CA ARG A 367 17.22 -25.69 17.48
C ARG A 367 15.96 -25.87 16.64
N ILE A 368 14.85 -25.28 17.08
CA ILE A 368 13.56 -25.32 16.37
C ILE A 368 13.44 -24.07 15.49
N HIS A 369 13.24 -24.29 14.21
CA HIS A 369 13.09 -23.28 13.16
C HIS A 369 11.72 -23.44 12.52
N LEU A 370 11.07 -22.33 12.21
CA LEU A 370 9.69 -22.33 11.72
C LEU A 370 9.66 -21.86 10.27
N SER A 371 8.79 -22.45 9.45
CA SER A 371 8.29 -21.76 8.27
C SER A 371 6.81 -21.93 8.09
N GLY A 372 6.22 -21.06 7.30
CA GLY A 372 4.84 -21.23 6.87
C GLY A 372 4.60 -20.53 5.55
N HIS A 373 3.54 -20.94 4.85
CA HIS A 373 3.09 -20.36 3.60
C HIS A 373 1.68 -19.80 3.72
N SER A 374 1.41 -18.61 3.17
CA SER A 374 0.07 -18.03 3.11
C SER A 374 -0.57 -17.88 4.51
N SER A 375 -1.75 -18.46 4.75
CA SER A 375 -2.35 -18.57 6.10
C SER A 375 -1.44 -19.27 7.12
N GLY A 376 -0.60 -20.21 6.69
CA GLY A 376 0.41 -20.85 7.52
C GLY A 376 1.55 -19.90 7.88
N ALA A 377 1.92 -18.97 7.00
CA ALA A 377 2.90 -17.92 7.33
C ALA A 377 2.33 -16.93 8.37
N HIS A 378 1.03 -16.59 8.27
CA HIS A 378 0.32 -15.86 9.32
C HIS A 378 0.42 -16.59 10.66
N MET A 379 0.04 -17.87 10.71
CA MET A 379 0.10 -18.67 11.94
C MET A 379 1.53 -18.80 12.46
N ALA A 380 2.50 -19.00 11.57
CA ALA A 380 3.91 -19.05 11.93
C ALA A 380 4.42 -17.75 12.56
N ALA A 381 3.99 -16.60 12.05
CA ALA A 381 4.31 -15.30 12.65
C ALA A 381 3.64 -15.12 14.02
N VAL A 382 2.40 -15.61 14.21
CA VAL A 382 1.74 -15.64 15.53
C VAL A 382 2.50 -16.54 16.52
N LEU A 383 3.00 -17.70 16.07
CA LEU A 383 3.86 -18.57 16.90
C LEU A 383 5.18 -17.90 17.26
N ALA A 384 5.83 -17.21 16.30
CA ALA A 384 7.08 -16.48 16.51
C ALA A 384 6.94 -15.28 17.47
N THR A 385 5.73 -14.75 17.64
CA THR A 385 5.41 -13.64 18.57
C THR A 385 4.63 -14.09 19.81
N THR A 386 4.49 -15.40 20.01
CA THR A 386 3.81 -15.96 21.19
C THR A 386 4.68 -15.78 22.44
N ASP A 387 4.03 -15.46 23.56
CA ASP A 387 4.65 -15.48 24.89
C ASP A 387 4.79 -16.94 25.37
N TRP A 388 5.88 -17.59 24.96
CA TRP A 388 6.16 -18.99 25.29
C TRP A 388 6.45 -19.22 26.77
N GLU A 389 6.93 -18.21 27.50
CA GLU A 389 7.19 -18.30 28.94
C GLU A 389 5.87 -18.52 29.70
N SER A 390 4.79 -17.84 29.28
CA SER A 390 3.44 -18.05 29.82
C SER A 390 2.89 -19.47 29.59
N LEU A 391 3.49 -20.21 28.65
CA LEU A 391 3.17 -21.60 28.32
C LEU A 391 4.20 -22.60 28.89
N HIS A 392 5.07 -22.15 29.81
CA HIS A 392 6.12 -22.95 30.44
C HIS A 392 7.15 -23.52 29.44
N LEU A 393 7.43 -22.79 28.37
CA LEU A 393 8.46 -23.10 27.38
C LEU A 393 9.52 -22.01 27.33
N PRO A 394 10.72 -22.29 26.79
CA PRO A 394 11.76 -21.28 26.64
C PRO A 394 11.24 -20.07 25.85
N ALA A 395 11.58 -18.87 26.32
CA ALA A 395 11.17 -17.63 25.67
C ALA A 395 11.67 -17.52 24.22
N ASP A 396 12.81 -18.15 23.95
CA ASP A 396 13.47 -18.25 22.65
C ASP A 396 13.24 -19.62 22.00
N LEU A 397 12.09 -20.26 22.24
CA LEU A 397 11.74 -21.59 21.71
C LEU A 397 12.02 -21.71 20.20
N ILE A 398 11.67 -20.66 19.45
CA ILE A 398 11.88 -20.58 18.00
C ILE A 398 13.18 -19.82 17.75
N LYS A 399 14.11 -20.43 17.00
CA LYS A 399 15.42 -19.88 16.68
C LYS A 399 15.45 -19.08 15.38
N SER A 400 14.51 -19.32 14.47
CA SER A 400 14.30 -18.49 13.29
C SER A 400 12.93 -18.74 12.65
N ALA A 401 12.46 -17.81 11.82
CA ALA A 401 11.25 -17.97 11.03
C ALA A 401 11.45 -17.64 9.54
N LEU A 402 10.92 -18.47 8.65
CA LEU A 402 10.76 -18.17 7.22
C LEU A 402 9.27 -18.02 6.89
N LEU A 403 8.83 -16.78 6.70
CA LEU A 403 7.43 -16.41 6.55
C LEU A 403 7.13 -16.11 5.07
N ILE A 404 6.45 -17.04 4.40
CA ILE A 404 6.31 -17.02 2.94
C ILE A 404 4.90 -16.56 2.58
N SER A 405 4.80 -15.39 1.97
CA SER A 405 3.53 -14.83 1.46
C SER A 405 2.43 -14.74 2.52
N GLY A 406 2.78 -14.32 3.74
CA GLY A 406 1.84 -14.22 4.85
C GLY A 406 1.01 -12.92 4.89
N MET A 407 -0.01 -12.94 5.73
CA MET A 407 -0.76 -11.77 6.17
C MET A 407 -0.44 -11.55 7.65
N TYR A 408 -0.10 -10.33 8.04
CA TYR A 408 0.44 -10.01 9.38
C TYR A 408 -0.39 -8.96 10.14
N ASP A 409 -1.27 -8.25 9.44
CA ASP A 409 -2.34 -7.41 9.96
C ASP A 409 -3.69 -7.98 9.50
N LEU A 410 -4.51 -8.45 10.44
CA LEU A 410 -5.81 -9.05 10.12
C LEU A 410 -6.92 -8.00 9.97
N HIS A 411 -6.70 -6.72 10.30
CA HIS A 411 -7.71 -5.70 10.13
C HIS A 411 -8.23 -5.59 8.68
N PRO A 412 -7.38 -5.39 7.65
CA PRO A 412 -7.83 -5.39 6.26
C PRO A 412 -8.34 -6.76 5.77
N VAL A 413 -7.86 -7.85 6.35
CA VAL A 413 -8.39 -9.20 6.06
C VAL A 413 -9.88 -9.26 6.47
N MET A 414 -10.21 -8.71 7.64
CA MET A 414 -11.58 -8.65 8.17
C MET A 414 -12.46 -7.57 7.53
N LEU A 415 -11.90 -6.67 6.73
CA LEU A 415 -12.67 -5.78 5.86
C LEU A 415 -12.92 -6.38 4.46
N SER A 416 -12.17 -7.41 4.08
CA SER A 416 -12.35 -8.10 2.79
C SER A 416 -13.43 -9.18 2.84
N ALA A 417 -13.73 -9.80 1.69
CA ALA A 417 -14.59 -10.96 1.53
C ALA A 417 -14.20 -12.17 2.42
N ARG A 418 -12.97 -12.20 2.97
CA ARG A 418 -12.56 -13.25 3.92
C ARG A 418 -13.26 -13.17 5.27
N SER A 419 -13.78 -12.00 5.65
CA SER A 419 -14.58 -11.82 6.86
C SER A 419 -15.76 -12.79 6.94
N GLY A 420 -16.36 -13.14 5.80
CA GLY A 420 -17.49 -14.06 5.71
C GLY A 420 -17.18 -15.53 6.03
N TYR A 421 -15.94 -15.89 6.35
CA TYR A 421 -15.61 -17.21 6.90
C TYR A 421 -14.58 -17.19 8.04
N VAL A 422 -13.74 -16.16 8.15
CA VAL A 422 -12.74 -16.07 9.23
C VAL A 422 -13.37 -15.59 10.54
N GLU A 423 -14.38 -14.71 10.47
CA GLU A 423 -15.27 -14.32 11.58
C GLU A 423 -14.58 -13.99 12.93
N LEU A 424 -13.57 -13.11 12.90
CA LEU A 424 -12.88 -12.63 14.09
C LEU A 424 -13.57 -11.43 14.74
N GLN A 425 -13.57 -11.42 16.07
CA GLN A 425 -13.94 -10.28 16.89
C GLN A 425 -12.81 -9.24 16.96
N PRO A 426 -13.09 -7.96 17.28
CA PRO A 426 -12.07 -6.92 17.33
C PRO A 426 -10.87 -7.24 18.24
N ASP A 427 -11.08 -7.86 19.40
CA ASP A 427 -9.99 -8.26 20.30
C ASP A 427 -9.17 -9.43 19.73
N GLU A 428 -9.81 -10.33 18.98
CA GLU A 428 -9.14 -11.42 18.28
C GLU A 428 -8.29 -10.89 17.10
N ILE A 429 -8.77 -9.89 16.36
CA ILE A 429 -7.99 -9.20 15.31
C ILE A 429 -6.70 -8.65 15.91
N GLU A 430 -6.79 -7.94 17.03
CA GLU A 430 -5.60 -7.40 17.72
C GLU A 430 -4.68 -8.51 18.23
N ARG A 431 -5.24 -9.56 18.84
CA ARG A 431 -4.46 -10.66 19.41
C ARG A 431 -3.74 -11.50 18.36
N TYR A 432 -4.34 -11.69 17.19
CA TYR A 432 -3.84 -12.59 16.15
C TYR A 432 -3.24 -11.85 14.95
N SER A 433 -3.08 -10.52 15.02
CA SER A 433 -2.26 -9.74 14.08
C SER A 433 -0.81 -9.68 14.59
N PRO A 434 0.11 -10.53 14.12
CA PRO A 434 1.49 -10.59 14.65
C PRO A 434 2.25 -9.27 14.53
N ILE A 435 1.88 -8.38 13.61
CA ILE A 435 2.47 -7.02 13.51
C ILE A 435 2.28 -6.19 14.78
N ARG A 436 1.27 -6.50 15.61
CA ARG A 436 0.99 -5.82 16.89
C ARG A 436 1.84 -6.36 18.06
N HIS A 437 2.57 -7.46 17.86
CA HIS A 437 3.30 -8.19 18.92
C HIS A 437 4.81 -8.30 18.61
N LEU A 438 5.34 -7.39 17.80
CA LEU A 438 6.74 -7.43 17.33
C LEU A 438 7.79 -7.36 18.46
N SER A 439 7.46 -6.75 19.60
CA SER A 439 8.33 -6.76 20.78
C SER A 439 8.61 -8.16 21.33
N ARG A 440 7.76 -9.15 21.00
CA ARG A 440 7.93 -10.57 21.34
C ARG A 440 8.65 -11.37 20.26
N LEU A 441 8.93 -10.79 19.09
CA LEU A 441 9.73 -11.46 18.06
C LEU A 441 11.20 -11.46 18.48
N ARG A 442 11.66 -12.60 19.02
CA ARG A 442 13.02 -12.75 19.57
C ARG A 442 14.02 -13.38 18.60
N CYS A 443 13.56 -13.95 17.49
CA CYS A 443 14.40 -14.66 16.53
C CYS A 443 14.58 -13.90 15.21
N PRO A 444 15.67 -14.15 14.46
CA PRO A 444 15.79 -13.71 13.08
C PRO A 444 14.65 -14.26 12.21
N ALA A 445 14.15 -13.45 11.28
CA ALA A 445 13.12 -13.88 10.34
C ALA A 445 13.39 -13.39 8.90
N VAL A 446 12.95 -14.20 7.95
CA VAL A 446 12.92 -13.85 6.52
C VAL A 446 11.46 -13.82 6.10
N VAL A 447 11.01 -12.69 5.57
CA VAL A 447 9.69 -12.54 4.95
C VAL A 447 9.87 -12.62 3.45
N ALA A 448 9.40 -13.69 2.83
CA ALA A 448 9.51 -13.92 1.39
C ALA A 448 8.18 -13.60 0.69
N ILE A 449 8.24 -12.88 -0.44
CA ILE A 449 7.07 -12.52 -1.25
C ILE A 449 7.44 -12.48 -2.75
N GLY A 450 6.56 -12.97 -3.61
CA GLY A 450 6.69 -12.90 -5.05
C GLY A 450 6.26 -11.54 -5.63
N ASP A 451 6.88 -11.11 -6.72
CA ASP A 451 6.53 -9.85 -7.41
C ASP A 451 5.21 -9.92 -8.22
N ARG A 452 4.71 -11.13 -8.49
CA ARG A 452 3.41 -11.40 -9.15
C ARG A 452 2.28 -11.72 -8.16
N GLU A 453 2.51 -11.49 -6.87
CA GLU A 453 1.45 -11.63 -5.86
C GLU A 453 0.56 -10.40 -5.80
N SER A 454 -0.61 -10.55 -5.16
CA SER A 454 -1.54 -9.44 -5.02
C SER A 454 -0.96 -8.23 -4.26
N PRO A 455 -1.47 -7.01 -4.52
CA PRO A 455 -0.99 -5.79 -3.86
C PRO A 455 -1.02 -5.85 -2.34
N GLU A 456 -2.07 -6.43 -1.74
CA GLU A 456 -2.19 -6.51 -0.28
C GLU A 456 -1.17 -7.48 0.34
N PHE A 457 -0.83 -8.58 -0.31
CA PHE A 457 0.21 -9.49 0.21
C PHE A 457 1.60 -8.87 0.09
N GLN A 458 1.87 -8.17 -1.02
CA GLN A 458 3.10 -7.37 -1.16
C GLN A 458 3.19 -6.26 -0.11
N ARG A 459 2.11 -5.53 0.14
CA ARG A 459 2.05 -4.49 1.17
C ARG A 459 2.26 -5.07 2.56
N GLN A 460 1.51 -6.11 2.93
CA GLN A 460 1.62 -6.80 4.23
C GLN A 460 3.06 -7.24 4.52
N ALA A 461 3.74 -7.84 3.54
CA ALA A 461 5.14 -8.24 3.67
C ALA A 461 6.06 -7.05 3.96
N ARG A 462 5.94 -5.96 3.18
CA ARG A 462 6.74 -4.75 3.37
C ARG A 462 6.46 -4.06 4.70
N ASP A 463 5.21 -3.96 5.08
CA ASP A 463 4.79 -3.29 6.32
C ASP A 463 5.24 -4.05 7.55
N PHE A 464 5.13 -5.39 7.56
CA PHE A 464 5.61 -6.21 8.66
C PHE A 464 7.13 -6.11 8.84
N VAL A 465 7.89 -6.18 7.73
CA VAL A 465 9.36 -6.02 7.78
C VAL A 465 9.74 -4.63 8.27
N ARG A 466 9.13 -3.57 7.73
CA ARG A 466 9.39 -2.19 8.14
C ARG A 466 9.11 -2.00 9.63
N ALA A 467 7.92 -2.38 10.10
CA ALA A 467 7.53 -2.24 11.50
C ALA A 467 8.45 -3.05 12.45
N ALA A 468 8.92 -4.22 12.01
CA ALA A 468 9.85 -5.02 12.79
C ALA A 468 11.24 -4.36 12.88
N GLN A 469 11.75 -3.83 11.77
CA GLN A 469 13.03 -3.13 11.71
C GLN A 469 13.01 -1.83 12.53
N GLU A 470 11.90 -1.09 12.54
CA GLU A 470 11.68 0.09 13.38
C GLU A 470 11.75 -0.22 14.90
N GLN A 471 11.58 -1.50 15.29
CA GLN A 471 11.73 -1.98 16.67
C GLN A 471 13.03 -2.77 16.89
N ASP A 472 14.03 -2.59 16.03
CA ASP A 472 15.34 -3.26 16.06
C ASP A 472 15.24 -4.80 16.02
N ARG A 473 14.19 -5.35 15.37
CA ARG A 473 14.07 -6.79 15.14
C ARG A 473 14.85 -7.21 13.89
N GLN A 474 15.47 -8.38 13.93
CA GLN A 474 16.24 -8.94 12.80
C GLN A 474 15.32 -9.57 11.76
N VAL A 475 14.65 -8.76 10.95
CA VAL A 475 13.76 -9.24 9.89
C VAL A 475 14.23 -8.72 8.53
N GLU A 476 14.38 -9.62 7.56
CA GLU A 476 14.71 -9.26 6.17
C GLU A 476 13.53 -9.51 5.23
N LEU A 477 13.41 -8.66 4.20
CA LEU A 477 12.48 -8.87 3.09
C LEU A 477 13.21 -9.57 1.93
N MET A 478 12.65 -10.67 1.45
CA MET A 478 13.12 -11.38 0.25
C MET A 478 12.06 -11.27 -0.85
N LEU A 479 12.40 -10.57 -1.94
CA LEU A 479 11.55 -10.49 -3.14
C LEU A 479 11.96 -11.58 -4.13
N LEU A 480 11.01 -12.42 -4.54
CA LEU A 480 11.24 -13.44 -5.57
C LEU A 480 10.68 -12.95 -6.90
N PRO A 481 11.54 -12.73 -7.93
CA PRO A 481 11.10 -12.25 -9.22
C PRO A 481 10.30 -13.32 -9.97
N ALA A 482 9.40 -12.85 -10.83
CA ALA A 482 8.54 -13.65 -11.71
C ALA A 482 7.84 -14.83 -11.01
N THR A 483 7.44 -14.66 -9.75
CA THR A 483 6.90 -15.74 -8.92
C THR A 483 5.57 -15.31 -8.31
N ASN A 484 4.54 -16.14 -8.46
CA ASN A 484 3.22 -15.89 -7.85
C ASN A 484 3.03 -16.64 -6.53
N HIS A 485 1.86 -16.43 -5.90
CA HIS A 485 1.53 -16.94 -4.57
C HIS A 485 1.58 -18.47 -4.45
N TYR A 486 1.27 -19.19 -5.52
CA TYR A 486 1.27 -20.66 -5.53
C TYR A 486 2.60 -21.25 -6.01
N GLU A 487 3.45 -20.48 -6.67
CA GLU A 487 4.77 -20.95 -7.11
C GLU A 487 5.82 -20.79 -6.01
N ILE A 488 5.72 -19.76 -5.18
CA ILE A 488 6.78 -19.38 -4.24
C ILE A 488 7.17 -20.50 -3.26
N VAL A 489 6.22 -21.20 -2.65
CA VAL A 489 6.53 -22.26 -1.68
C VAL A 489 7.21 -23.47 -2.35
N THR A 490 6.91 -23.72 -3.63
CA THR A 490 7.53 -24.81 -4.41
C THR A 490 9.03 -24.66 -4.54
N ARG A 491 9.55 -23.43 -4.39
CA ARG A 491 11.00 -23.17 -4.41
C ARG A 491 11.72 -23.91 -3.28
N LEU A 492 11.05 -24.25 -2.18
CA LEU A 492 11.61 -25.09 -1.11
C LEU A 492 11.86 -26.54 -1.52
N ASN A 493 11.39 -27.00 -2.68
CA ASN A 493 11.68 -28.34 -3.23
C ASN A 493 13.01 -28.40 -4.02
N ASP A 494 13.60 -27.24 -4.35
CA ASP A 494 14.88 -27.14 -5.04
C ASP A 494 15.94 -26.62 -4.06
N PRO A 495 16.93 -27.45 -3.66
CA PRO A 495 17.98 -27.02 -2.74
C PRO A 495 18.74 -25.79 -3.22
N GLY A 496 18.90 -25.62 -4.54
CA GLY A 496 19.62 -24.49 -5.13
C GLY A 496 18.83 -23.17 -5.17
N SER A 497 17.54 -23.18 -4.83
CA SER A 497 16.72 -21.98 -4.89
C SER A 497 17.10 -20.99 -3.79
N ALA A 498 16.92 -19.69 -4.05
CA ALA A 498 17.17 -18.65 -3.04
C ALA A 498 16.36 -18.86 -1.75
N LEU A 499 15.14 -19.39 -1.86
CA LEU A 499 14.26 -19.65 -0.72
C LEU A 499 14.77 -20.82 0.14
N SER A 500 15.21 -21.90 -0.50
CA SER A 500 15.86 -23.04 0.16
C SER A 500 17.15 -22.63 0.86
N GLN A 501 18.00 -21.85 0.17
CA GLN A 501 19.25 -21.34 0.74
C GLN A 501 18.99 -20.45 1.96
N ALA A 502 17.92 -19.64 1.96
CA ALA A 502 17.52 -18.89 3.14
C ALA A 502 17.09 -19.80 4.30
N ALA A 503 16.27 -20.83 4.03
CA ALA A 503 15.88 -21.80 5.06
C ALA A 503 17.09 -22.50 5.68
N LEU A 504 18.00 -23.01 4.84
CA LEU A 504 19.22 -23.72 5.28
C LEU A 504 20.15 -22.80 6.08
N ARG A 505 20.34 -21.55 5.63
CA ARG A 505 21.13 -20.53 6.34
C ARG A 505 20.57 -20.24 7.72
N LEU A 506 19.25 -20.05 7.83
CA LEU A 506 18.60 -19.81 9.12
C LEU A 506 18.76 -20.98 10.10
N MET A 507 18.85 -22.21 9.59
CA MET A 507 19.06 -23.43 10.38
C MET A 507 20.54 -23.71 10.71
N GLY A 508 21.47 -23.00 10.09
CA GLY A 508 22.90 -23.30 10.13
C GLY A 508 23.25 -24.63 9.46
N LEU A 509 22.53 -24.99 8.40
CA LEU A 509 22.78 -26.17 7.58
C LEU A 509 23.57 -25.80 6.31
N PRO A 510 24.33 -26.74 5.72
CA PRO A 510 25.01 -26.51 4.44
C PRO A 510 23.99 -26.28 3.32
N GLY A 511 24.31 -25.32 2.44
CA GLY A 511 23.55 -24.98 1.24
C GLY A 511 23.81 -25.89 0.06
#